data_AF-A0A970YCB2-F1
#
_entry.id   AF-A0A970YCB2-F1
#
_cell.length_a   1.000
_cell.length_b   1.000
_cell.length_c   1.000
_cell.angle_alpha   90.00
_cell.angle_beta   90.00
_cell.angle_gamma   90.00
#
_symmetry.space_group_name_H-M   'P 1'
#
loop_
_entity.id
_entity.type
_entity.pdbx_description
1 polymer ?
#
loop_
_entity_poly.entity_id
_entity_poly.type
_entity_poly.pdbx_seq_one_letter_code
_entity_poly.pdbx_strand_id
1 'polypeptide(L)'
;MVRGDGERPTERRTLGVVVSMDCERVTDESLITGTPSWDMGRRAVLGLAELLDREGFRGTFLPTPDTAARQATLFAEVAGCGSEVGLQFHCRSFWDLRYSRVLGHYDREQQRAILSQAKDVWEQALSRPLLTFRSGFLSASDDTFPILASLGVKQTSCSKAGRYRPEVGACWLGALPYAHRASATCRLESGALDLVEVPVSSHPAERFSTRA
;
A
#
# COMPACT_ATOMS: atom_id res chain seq x y z
N MET A 1 -54.76 -15.23 -15.66
CA MET A 1 -53.51 -16.01 -15.63
C MET A 1 -52.37 -15.03 -15.90
N VAL A 2 -51.83 -14.40 -14.85
CA VAL A 2 -50.69 -13.46 -14.92
C VAL A 2 -49.57 -14.12 -14.13
N ARG A 3 -48.47 -14.42 -14.81
CA ARG A 3 -47.32 -15.14 -14.26
C ARG A 3 -46.48 -14.17 -13.41
N GLY A 4 -46.26 -14.61 -12.18
CA GLY A 4 -45.24 -14.26 -11.19
C GLY A 4 -44.34 -13.05 -11.43
N ASP A 5 -44.45 -12.09 -10.52
CA ASP A 5 -43.31 -11.31 -10.05
C ASP A 5 -42.27 -12.28 -9.47
N GLY A 6 -41.27 -12.63 -10.27
CA GLY A 6 -40.10 -13.33 -9.79
C GLY A 6 -39.35 -12.42 -8.82
N GLU A 7 -39.39 -12.76 -7.53
CA GLU A 7 -38.44 -12.25 -6.53
C GLU A 7 -37.02 -12.43 -7.08
N ARG A 8 -36.38 -11.31 -7.45
CA ARG A 8 -34.94 -11.31 -7.72
C ARG A 8 -34.25 -11.75 -6.42
N PRO A 9 -33.42 -12.80 -6.43
CA PRO A 9 -32.69 -13.19 -5.24
C PRO A 9 -31.90 -11.97 -4.76
N THR A 10 -32.11 -11.55 -3.51
CA THR A 10 -31.29 -10.52 -2.89
C THR A 10 -29.89 -11.09 -2.76
N GLU A 11 -29.05 -10.83 -3.76
CA GLU A 11 -27.66 -11.23 -3.79
C GLU A 11 -27.00 -10.71 -2.52
N ARG A 12 -26.52 -11.61 -1.66
CA ARG A 12 -25.79 -11.24 -0.45
C ARG A 12 -24.55 -10.46 -0.88
N ARG A 13 -24.56 -9.15 -0.68
CA ARG A 13 -23.39 -8.30 -0.91
C ARG A 13 -22.47 -8.42 0.30
N THR A 14 -21.29 -8.96 0.07
CA THR A 14 -20.22 -8.99 1.08
C THR A 14 -19.40 -7.70 0.96
N LEU A 15 -19.27 -6.96 2.07
CA LEU A 15 -18.36 -5.83 2.19
C LEU A 15 -17.12 -6.28 2.96
N GLY A 16 -15.96 -6.30 2.29
CA GLY A 16 -14.67 -6.43 2.94
C GLY A 16 -14.17 -5.06 3.42
N VAL A 17 -13.70 -4.98 4.67
CA VAL A 17 -13.08 -3.77 5.22
C VAL A 17 -11.63 -4.09 5.55
N VAL A 18 -10.72 -3.26 5.05
CA VAL A 18 -9.28 -3.35 5.36
C VAL A 18 -8.87 -2.06 6.05
N VAL A 19 -8.27 -2.20 7.23
CA VAL A 19 -7.65 -1.09 7.95
C VAL A 19 -6.14 -1.24 7.82
N SER A 20 -5.49 -0.22 7.26
CA SER A 20 -4.03 -0.22 7.07
C SER A 20 -3.40 1.04 7.64
N MET A 21 -2.18 0.91 8.14
CA MET A 21 -1.39 2.01 8.71
C MET A 21 -0.05 2.11 8.00
N ASP A 22 0.21 3.30 7.50
CA ASP A 22 1.52 3.71 6.98
C ASP A 22 2.43 4.03 8.18
N CYS A 23 3.47 3.24 8.38
CA CYS A 23 4.35 3.31 9.56
C CYS A 23 5.66 4.01 9.18
N GLU A 24 5.59 5.33 9.14
CA GLU A 24 6.67 6.22 8.68
C GLU A 24 7.90 6.22 9.62
N ARG A 25 9.00 6.79 9.13
CA ARG A 25 10.19 7.09 9.96
C ARG A 25 9.89 8.22 10.95
N VAL A 26 10.83 8.50 11.86
CA VAL A 26 10.78 9.73 12.65
C VAL A 26 11.02 10.96 11.77
N THR A 27 10.46 12.11 12.16
CA THR A 27 10.49 13.34 11.37
C THR A 27 11.90 13.79 11.02
N ASP A 28 12.85 13.69 11.96
CA ASP A 28 14.25 14.12 11.77
C ASP A 28 15.03 13.22 10.79
N GLU A 29 14.47 12.06 10.43
CA GLU A 29 15.08 11.08 9.52
C GLU A 29 14.32 10.94 8.19
N SER A 30 13.37 11.84 7.89
CA SER A 30 12.49 11.77 6.72
C SER A 30 12.42 13.10 5.98
N LEU A 31 12.48 13.07 4.65
CA LEU A 31 12.27 14.24 3.80
C LEU A 31 10.81 14.51 3.44
N ILE A 32 9.90 13.63 3.85
CA ILE A 32 8.48 13.68 3.46
C ILE A 32 7.61 14.00 4.68
N THR A 33 7.41 13.01 5.53
CA THR A 33 6.60 13.05 6.74
C THR A 33 7.15 12.02 7.72
N GLY A 34 6.84 12.16 9.01
CA GLY A 34 7.27 11.19 10.00
C GLY A 34 6.49 11.27 11.29
N THR A 35 6.74 10.28 12.16
CA THR A 35 6.29 10.31 13.55
C THR A 35 7.19 11.24 14.39
N PRO A 36 6.69 11.88 15.45
CA PRO A 36 7.52 12.72 16.32
C PRO A 36 8.65 11.96 17.02
N SER A 37 8.45 10.68 17.33
CA SER A 37 9.47 9.82 17.96
C SER A 37 9.20 8.34 17.72
N TRP A 38 10.24 7.53 17.83
CA TRP A 38 10.13 6.06 17.72
C TRP A 38 9.14 5.48 18.74
N ASP A 39 9.12 6.02 19.96
CA ASP A 39 8.16 5.61 21.00
C ASP A 39 6.72 5.98 20.64
N MET A 40 6.51 7.17 20.05
CA MET A 40 5.19 7.57 19.58
C MET A 40 4.71 6.63 18.46
N GLY A 41 5.57 6.33 17.49
CA GLY A 41 5.28 5.35 16.43
C GLY A 41 4.92 3.98 17.00
N ARG A 42 5.73 3.47 17.95
CA ARG A 42 5.47 2.19 18.63
C ARG A 42 4.10 2.19 19.32
N ARG A 43 3.79 3.23 20.11
CA ARG A 43 2.49 3.32 20.81
C ARG A 43 1.32 3.39 19.84
N ALA A 44 1.44 4.09 18.73
CA ALA A 44 0.39 4.19 17.72
C ALA A 44 0.12 2.83 17.04
N VAL A 45 1.18 2.11 16.67
CA VAL A 45 1.07 0.75 16.08
C VAL A 45 0.40 -0.21 17.05
N LEU A 46 0.88 -0.29 18.30
CA LEU A 46 0.32 -1.18 19.31
C LEU A 46 -1.13 -0.82 19.66
N GLY A 47 -1.42 0.46 19.84
CA GLY A 47 -2.77 0.92 20.17
C GLY A 47 -3.79 0.63 19.06
N LEU A 48 -3.40 0.79 17.79
CA LEU A 48 -4.27 0.41 16.67
C LEU A 48 -4.43 -1.12 16.59
N ALA A 49 -3.36 -1.89 16.77
CA ALA A 49 -3.43 -3.35 16.74
C ALA A 49 -4.36 -3.90 17.84
N GLU A 50 -4.24 -3.38 19.07
CA GLU A 50 -5.09 -3.74 20.21
C GLU A 50 -6.56 -3.35 19.96
N LEU A 51 -6.80 -2.14 19.43
CA LEU A 51 -8.15 -1.70 19.08
C LEU A 51 -8.78 -2.62 18.04
N LEU A 52 -8.06 -2.96 16.96
CA LEU A 52 -8.59 -3.83 15.91
C LEU A 52 -8.88 -5.23 16.44
N ASP A 53 -7.97 -5.81 17.24
CA ASP A 53 -8.17 -7.14 17.83
C ASP A 53 -9.41 -7.17 18.74
N ARG A 54 -9.59 -6.15 19.59
CA ARG A 54 -10.78 -6.03 20.46
C ARG A 54 -12.09 -5.98 19.67
N GLU A 55 -12.09 -5.34 18.51
CA GLU A 55 -13.27 -5.24 17.63
C GLU A 55 -13.41 -6.44 16.67
N GLY A 56 -12.55 -7.46 16.78
CA GLY A 56 -12.59 -8.65 15.94
C GLY A 56 -12.01 -8.47 14.52
N PHE A 57 -11.21 -7.42 14.32
CA PHE A 57 -10.52 -7.12 13.06
C PHE A 57 -9.03 -7.42 13.13
N ARG A 58 -8.39 -7.49 11.96
CA ARG A 58 -6.93 -7.49 11.80
C ARG A 58 -6.51 -6.28 10.98
N GLY A 59 -5.34 -5.74 11.27
CA GLY A 59 -4.77 -4.60 10.54
C GLY A 59 -3.67 -5.02 9.58
N THR A 60 -3.36 -4.15 8.62
CA THR A 60 -2.15 -4.23 7.80
C THR A 60 -1.23 -3.06 8.14
N PHE A 61 -0.07 -3.34 8.72
CA PHE A 61 0.91 -2.33 9.11
C PHE A 61 2.04 -2.28 8.08
N LEU A 62 2.38 -1.10 7.61
CA LEU A 62 3.27 -0.91 6.47
C LEU A 62 4.46 -0.04 6.87
N PRO A 63 5.44 -0.58 7.63
CA PRO A 63 6.69 0.13 7.88
C PRO A 63 7.47 0.41 6.60
N THR A 64 8.14 1.56 6.59
CA THR A 64 9.25 1.79 5.66
C THR A 64 10.40 0.81 5.92
N PRO A 65 11.33 0.59 4.97
CA PRO A 65 12.41 -0.37 5.17
C PRO A 65 13.23 -0.06 6.44
N ASP A 66 13.54 1.22 6.64
CA ASP A 66 14.32 1.68 7.79
C ASP A 66 13.52 1.60 9.10
N THR A 67 12.21 1.90 9.08
CA THR A 67 11.32 1.69 10.23
C THR A 67 11.21 0.20 10.60
N ALA A 68 11.13 -0.69 9.60
CA ALA A 68 11.09 -2.13 9.81
C ALA A 68 12.39 -2.63 10.46
N ALA A 69 13.55 -2.17 9.98
CA ALA A 69 14.85 -2.49 10.57
C ALA A 69 14.99 -1.96 12.01
N ARG A 70 14.54 -0.72 12.24
CA ARG A 70 14.66 -0.06 13.55
C ARG A 70 13.76 -0.68 14.61
N GLN A 71 12.57 -1.13 14.23
CA GLN A 71 11.54 -1.65 15.13
C GLN A 71 11.15 -3.09 14.78
N ALA A 72 12.10 -3.93 14.34
CA ALA A 72 11.85 -5.29 13.89
C ALA A 72 11.07 -6.14 14.92
N THR A 73 11.43 -6.04 16.21
CA THR A 73 10.72 -6.75 17.29
C THR A 73 9.25 -6.37 17.38
N LEU A 74 8.92 -5.09 17.25
CA LEU A 74 7.53 -4.61 17.26
C LEU A 74 6.73 -5.22 16.11
N PHE A 75 7.27 -5.20 14.90
CA PHE A 75 6.54 -5.72 13.75
C PHE A 75 6.47 -7.25 13.74
N ALA A 76 7.45 -7.94 14.32
CA ALA A 76 7.36 -9.37 14.59
C ALA A 76 6.25 -9.69 15.60
N GLU A 77 6.11 -8.91 16.68
CA GLU A 77 5.01 -9.04 17.65
C GLU A 77 3.64 -8.83 16.99
N VAL A 78 3.47 -7.73 16.25
CA VAL A 78 2.24 -7.40 15.52
C VAL A 78 1.85 -8.52 14.54
N ALA A 79 2.83 -9.06 13.82
CA ALA A 79 2.61 -10.20 12.94
C ALA A 79 2.24 -11.48 13.70
N GLY A 80 2.88 -11.73 14.85
CA GLY A 80 2.58 -12.87 15.72
C GLY A 80 1.16 -12.86 16.27
N CYS A 81 0.56 -11.67 16.42
CA CYS A 81 -0.84 -11.48 16.77
C CYS A 81 -1.81 -11.58 15.58
N GLY A 82 -1.36 -12.02 14.41
CA GLY A 82 -2.20 -12.26 13.23
C GLY A 82 -2.54 -11.01 12.41
N SER A 83 -1.96 -9.85 12.73
CA SER A 83 -1.99 -8.71 11.81
C SER A 83 -1.00 -8.92 10.67
N GLU A 84 -1.26 -8.27 9.55
CA GLU A 84 -0.35 -8.29 8.41
C GLU A 84 0.72 -7.21 8.55
N VAL A 85 1.94 -7.52 8.12
CA VAL A 85 3.01 -6.53 7.98
C VAL A 85 3.49 -6.53 6.53
N GLY A 86 3.43 -5.38 5.88
CA GLY A 86 3.94 -5.15 4.53
C GLY A 86 4.94 -4.00 4.48
N LEU A 87 5.21 -3.48 3.29
CA LEU A 87 6.13 -2.38 3.04
C LEU A 87 5.39 -1.15 2.53
N GLN A 88 5.51 -0.01 3.21
CA GLN A 88 5.26 1.29 2.62
C GLN A 88 6.58 1.88 2.15
N PHE A 89 6.66 2.44 0.94
CA PHE A 89 7.94 2.86 0.41
C PHE A 89 7.95 4.28 -0.17
N HIS A 90 8.67 5.18 0.52
CA HIS A 90 9.04 6.50 0.00
C HIS A 90 10.51 6.51 -0.44
N CYS A 91 10.76 6.56 -1.75
CA CYS A 91 12.14 6.63 -2.28
C CYS A 91 12.95 7.74 -1.60
N ARG A 92 12.34 8.93 -1.45
CA ARG A 92 12.97 10.14 -0.87
C ARG A 92 13.28 10.06 0.63
N SER A 93 12.87 9.00 1.31
CA SER A 93 13.14 8.81 2.74
C SER A 93 13.84 7.48 3.03
N PHE A 94 14.35 6.84 1.97
CA PHE A 94 15.07 5.58 2.07
C PHE A 94 16.56 5.81 2.29
N TRP A 95 17.14 5.08 3.26
CA TRP A 95 18.56 5.11 3.60
C TRP A 95 19.11 6.52 3.86
N ASP A 96 20.13 6.91 3.10
CA ASP A 96 20.89 8.17 3.15
C ASP A 96 20.27 9.23 2.22
N LEU A 97 19.00 9.07 1.86
CA LEU A 97 18.22 10.05 1.11
C LEU A 97 18.76 10.28 -0.32
N ARG A 98 19.51 9.32 -0.87
CA ARG A 98 20.11 9.39 -2.21
C ARG A 98 19.11 9.51 -3.36
N TYR A 99 17.87 9.05 -3.15
CA TYR A 99 16.83 9.08 -4.17
C TYR A 99 16.05 10.40 -4.10
N SER A 100 16.22 11.24 -5.13
CA SER A 100 15.63 12.58 -5.17
C SER A 100 14.19 12.64 -5.70
N ARG A 101 13.69 11.57 -6.34
CA ARG A 101 12.36 11.53 -6.98
C ARG A 101 11.43 10.54 -6.28
N VAL A 102 10.15 10.62 -6.59
CA VAL A 102 9.14 9.63 -6.18
C VAL A 102 9.16 8.43 -7.13
N LEU A 103 8.65 7.28 -6.68
CA LEU A 103 8.79 6.00 -7.38
C LEU A 103 8.33 6.05 -8.84
N GLY A 104 7.15 6.60 -9.11
CA GLY A 104 6.57 6.66 -10.46
C GLY A 104 7.30 7.59 -11.44
N HIS A 105 8.31 8.35 -10.99
CA HIS A 105 9.13 9.21 -11.84
C HIS A 105 10.48 8.60 -12.24
N TYR A 106 10.82 7.45 -11.68
CA TYR A 106 11.98 6.68 -12.10
C TYR A 106 11.62 5.81 -13.31
N ASP A 107 12.59 5.56 -14.18
CA ASP A 107 12.39 4.60 -15.27
C ASP A 107 12.30 3.15 -14.74
N ARG A 108 11.98 2.21 -15.62
CA ARG A 108 11.78 0.79 -15.29
C ARG A 108 12.96 0.16 -14.58
N GLU A 109 14.19 0.40 -15.06
CA GLU A 109 15.39 -0.23 -14.51
C GLU A 109 15.71 0.34 -13.14
N GLN A 110 15.59 1.66 -12.99
CA GLN A 110 15.74 2.36 -11.72
C GLN A 110 14.69 1.90 -10.71
N GLN A 111 13.41 1.85 -11.08
CA GLN A 111 12.36 1.35 -10.18
C GLN A 111 12.65 -0.07 -9.71
N ARG A 112 13.07 -0.96 -10.62
CA ARG A 112 13.42 -2.34 -10.27
C ARG A 112 14.57 -2.39 -9.27
N ALA A 113 15.66 -1.68 -9.54
CA ALA A 113 16.81 -1.65 -8.63
C ALA A 113 16.45 -1.10 -7.24
N ILE A 114 15.69 0.00 -7.20
CA ILE A 114 15.26 0.63 -5.95
C ILE A 114 14.33 -0.31 -5.15
N LEU A 115 13.33 -0.91 -5.81
CA LEU A 115 12.38 -1.81 -5.15
C LEU A 115 13.04 -3.09 -4.67
N SER A 116 14.00 -3.65 -5.43
CA SER A 116 14.81 -4.78 -4.98
C SER A 116 15.57 -4.45 -3.70
N GLN A 117 16.25 -3.30 -3.64
CA GLN A 117 16.98 -2.88 -2.43
C GLN A 117 16.05 -2.67 -1.23
N ALA A 118 14.90 -2.01 -1.44
CA ALA A 118 13.93 -1.77 -0.38
C ALA A 118 13.35 -3.09 0.17
N LYS A 119 13.07 -4.04 -0.74
CA LYS A 119 12.65 -5.40 -0.39
C LYS A 119 13.74 -6.12 0.40
N ASP A 120 14.99 -6.11 -0.04
CA ASP A 120 16.09 -6.80 0.63
C ASP A 120 16.25 -6.32 2.08
N VAL A 121 16.25 -5.00 2.30
CA VAL A 121 16.34 -4.41 3.65
C VAL A 121 15.17 -4.84 4.53
N TRP A 122 13.95 -4.79 3.99
CA TRP A 122 12.74 -5.15 4.72
C TRP A 122 12.70 -6.64 5.06
N GLU A 123 13.05 -7.52 4.11
CA GLU A 123 13.05 -8.97 4.30
C GLU A 123 14.15 -9.42 5.26
N GLN A 124 15.32 -8.78 5.22
CA GLN A 124 16.39 -9.00 6.21
C GLN A 124 15.94 -8.59 7.62
N ALA A 125 15.29 -7.43 7.76
CA ALA A 125 14.82 -6.92 9.04
C ALA A 125 13.78 -7.84 9.69
N LEU A 126 12.84 -8.37 8.91
CA LEU A 126 11.71 -9.14 9.44
C LEU A 126 11.84 -10.66 9.25
N SER A 127 12.89 -11.11 8.56
CA SER A 127 13.16 -12.53 8.27
C SER A 127 11.96 -13.25 7.64
N ARG A 128 11.29 -12.60 6.68
CA ARG A 128 10.10 -13.12 5.99
C ARG A 128 9.95 -12.51 4.60
N PRO A 129 9.26 -13.20 3.66
CA PRO A 129 9.04 -12.66 2.34
C PRO A 129 8.11 -11.45 2.36
N LEU A 130 8.44 -10.43 1.57
CA LEU A 130 7.59 -9.28 1.32
C LEU A 130 6.48 -9.65 0.33
N LEU A 131 5.24 -9.67 0.82
CA LEU A 131 4.05 -10.00 0.02
C LEU A 131 3.15 -8.79 -0.26
N THR A 132 3.31 -7.70 0.49
CA THR A 132 2.38 -6.56 0.46
C THR A 132 3.11 -5.24 0.39
N PHE A 133 2.72 -4.41 -0.58
CA PHE A 133 3.42 -3.16 -0.89
C PHE A 133 2.46 -1.97 -0.99
N ARG A 134 2.91 -0.80 -0.56
CA ARG A 134 2.27 0.49 -0.84
C ARG A 134 3.34 1.50 -1.24
N SER A 135 3.13 2.20 -2.35
CA SER A 135 4.01 3.29 -2.71
C SER A 135 3.69 4.55 -1.91
N GLY A 136 4.75 5.23 -1.49
CA GLY A 136 4.68 6.56 -0.94
C GLY A 136 3.99 7.52 -1.91
N PHE A 137 3.14 8.39 -1.37
CA PHE A 137 2.24 9.27 -2.12
C PHE A 137 1.26 8.59 -3.07
N LEU A 138 1.18 7.25 -3.11
CA LEU A 138 0.50 6.52 -4.18
C LEU A 138 1.15 6.79 -5.54
N SER A 139 2.48 6.94 -5.56
CA SER A 139 3.28 7.19 -6.77
C SER A 139 3.57 5.89 -7.51
N ALA A 140 3.20 5.79 -8.79
CA ALA A 140 3.48 4.62 -9.62
C ALA A 140 3.46 4.97 -11.11
N SER A 141 4.13 4.15 -11.92
CA SER A 141 4.03 4.14 -13.39
C SER A 141 3.49 2.79 -13.87
N ASP A 142 3.33 2.63 -15.19
CA ASP A 142 2.89 1.36 -15.79
C ASP A 142 3.91 0.22 -15.61
N ASP A 143 5.16 0.55 -15.26
CA ASP A 143 6.20 -0.44 -14.94
C ASP A 143 6.13 -0.93 -13.49
N THR A 144 5.50 -0.19 -12.58
CA THR A 144 5.57 -0.49 -11.14
C THR A 144 4.95 -1.86 -10.82
N PHE A 145 3.75 -2.15 -11.32
CA PHE A 145 3.05 -3.41 -11.05
C PHE A 145 3.75 -4.66 -11.60
N PRO A 146 4.21 -4.71 -12.88
CA PRO A 146 4.96 -5.86 -13.35
C PRO A 146 6.29 -6.05 -12.61
N ILE A 147 6.94 -4.98 -12.14
CA ILE A 147 8.12 -5.08 -11.28
C ILE A 147 7.77 -5.75 -9.96
N LEU A 148 6.76 -5.24 -9.24
CA LEU A 148 6.31 -5.79 -7.95
C LEU A 148 5.95 -7.28 -8.06
N ALA A 149 5.18 -7.65 -9.09
CA ALA A 149 4.84 -9.04 -9.36
C ALA A 149 6.09 -9.91 -9.59
N SER A 150 7.08 -9.41 -10.35
CA SER A 150 8.35 -10.12 -10.59
C SER A 150 9.23 -10.25 -9.35
N LEU A 151 9.03 -9.39 -8.35
CA LEU A 151 9.70 -9.44 -7.04
C LEU A 151 8.94 -10.32 -6.02
N GLY A 152 7.87 -10.99 -6.44
CA GLY A 152 7.09 -11.91 -5.62
C GLY A 152 6.04 -11.26 -4.70
N VAL A 153 5.84 -9.93 -4.81
CA VAL A 153 4.75 -9.22 -4.11
C VAL A 153 3.41 -9.74 -4.65
N LYS A 154 2.45 -10.00 -3.76
CA LYS A 154 1.15 -10.59 -4.08
C LYS A 154 0.00 -9.60 -4.00
N GLN A 155 0.16 -8.55 -3.22
CA GLN A 155 -0.82 -7.47 -3.17
C GLN A 155 -0.19 -6.10 -3.01
N THR A 156 -0.90 -5.09 -3.49
CA THR A 156 -0.47 -3.70 -3.46
C THR A 156 -1.64 -2.77 -3.16
N SER A 157 -1.33 -1.58 -2.65
CA SER A 157 -2.30 -0.51 -2.44
C SER A 157 -1.68 0.81 -2.88
N CYS A 158 -1.47 0.94 -4.19
CA CYS A 158 -0.76 2.06 -4.80
C CYS A 158 -1.70 3.10 -5.43
N SER A 159 -2.99 2.82 -5.57
CA SER A 159 -3.93 3.67 -6.32
C SER A 159 -4.98 4.34 -5.42
N LYS A 160 -5.45 5.52 -5.83
CA LYS A 160 -6.66 6.17 -5.30
C LYS A 160 -7.48 6.67 -6.47
N ALA A 161 -8.54 5.96 -6.83
CA ALA A 161 -9.38 6.30 -7.98
C ALA A 161 -9.87 7.76 -7.91
N GLY A 162 -9.65 8.49 -9.01
CA GLY A 162 -9.97 9.91 -9.16
C GLY A 162 -8.86 10.88 -8.79
N ARG A 163 -7.75 10.41 -8.17
CA ARG A 163 -6.64 11.28 -7.80
C ARG A 163 -5.82 11.69 -9.04
N TYR A 164 -5.50 12.99 -9.14
CA TYR A 164 -4.57 13.52 -10.14
C TYR A 164 -3.55 14.46 -9.51
N ARG A 165 -2.35 13.95 -9.26
CA ARG A 165 -1.23 14.69 -8.68
C ARG A 165 0.09 14.34 -9.39
N PRO A 166 0.29 14.86 -10.62
CA PRO A 166 1.47 14.52 -11.45
C PRO A 166 2.80 14.90 -10.81
N GLU A 167 2.83 15.94 -9.97
CA GLU A 167 4.02 16.42 -9.26
C GLU A 167 4.58 15.38 -8.27
N VAL A 168 3.77 14.41 -7.84
CA VAL A 168 4.20 13.25 -7.04
C VAL A 168 3.96 11.91 -7.75
N GLY A 169 3.73 11.92 -9.06
CA GLY A 169 3.54 10.70 -9.85
C GLY A 169 2.29 9.89 -9.45
N ALA A 170 1.29 10.54 -8.84
CA ALA A 170 0.05 9.91 -8.41
C ALA A 170 -1.10 10.28 -9.37
N CYS A 171 -1.06 9.70 -10.57
CA CYS A 171 -2.02 9.93 -11.65
C CYS A 171 -2.94 8.70 -11.81
N TRP A 172 -4.13 8.78 -11.20
CA TRP A 172 -5.12 7.70 -11.06
C TRP A 172 -6.52 8.09 -11.58
N LEU A 173 -6.57 9.05 -12.51
CA LEU A 173 -7.79 9.30 -13.28
C LEU A 173 -8.10 8.07 -14.11
N GLY A 174 -9.32 7.53 -13.98
CA GLY A 174 -9.74 6.31 -14.67
C GLY A 174 -9.33 5.00 -13.98
N ALA A 175 -8.61 5.04 -12.85
CA ALA A 175 -8.25 3.83 -12.11
C ALA A 175 -9.50 3.14 -11.53
N LEU A 176 -9.46 1.80 -11.50
CA LEU A 176 -10.53 1.00 -10.92
C LEU A 176 -10.66 1.26 -9.40
N PRO A 177 -11.88 1.48 -8.87
CA PRO A 177 -12.08 1.83 -7.47
C PRO A 177 -12.17 0.63 -6.50
N TYR A 178 -12.10 -0.60 -7.02
CA TYR A 178 -12.26 -1.85 -6.26
C TYR A 178 -11.06 -2.77 -6.47
N ALA A 179 -10.87 -3.73 -5.57
CA ALA A 179 -9.79 -4.70 -5.66
C ALA A 179 -9.86 -5.47 -6.99
N HIS A 180 -8.72 -5.60 -7.67
CA HIS A 180 -8.62 -6.25 -8.98
C HIS A 180 -7.21 -6.83 -9.19
N ARG A 181 -7.07 -7.74 -10.14
CA ARG A 181 -5.74 -8.18 -10.59
C ARG A 181 -5.08 -7.05 -11.38
N ALA A 182 -3.83 -6.75 -11.06
CA ALA A 182 -3.09 -5.70 -11.73
C ALA A 182 -2.76 -6.07 -13.19
N SER A 183 -2.64 -5.04 -14.04
CA SER A 183 -2.20 -5.18 -15.43
C SER A 183 -0.68 -5.02 -15.57
N ALA A 184 -0.11 -5.74 -16.53
CA ALA A 184 1.31 -5.67 -16.86
C ALA A 184 1.67 -4.48 -17.78
N THR A 185 0.66 -3.80 -18.34
CA THR A 185 0.86 -2.80 -19.39
C THR A 185 0.23 -1.44 -19.08
N CYS A 186 -0.79 -1.39 -18.22
CA CYS A 186 -1.49 -0.15 -17.88
C CYS A 186 -1.96 -0.19 -16.43
N ARG A 187 -1.41 0.68 -15.57
CA ARG A 187 -1.74 0.70 -14.13
C ARG A 187 -3.19 1.07 -13.82
N LEU A 188 -3.96 1.55 -14.80
CA LEU A 188 -5.34 2.02 -14.64
C LEU A 188 -6.38 0.91 -14.89
N GLU A 189 -5.94 -0.24 -15.38
CA GLU A 189 -6.83 -1.32 -15.84
C GLU A 189 -6.57 -2.61 -15.07
N SER A 190 -7.58 -3.48 -15.04
CA SER A 190 -7.41 -4.85 -14.58
C SER A 190 -6.59 -5.66 -15.59
N GLY A 191 -5.83 -6.63 -15.09
CA GLY A 191 -5.12 -7.59 -15.92
C GLY A 191 -5.00 -8.96 -15.28
N ALA A 192 -3.88 -9.63 -15.55
CA ALA A 192 -3.67 -11.03 -15.19
C ALA A 192 -2.38 -11.25 -14.37
N LEU A 193 -1.75 -10.20 -13.85
CA LEU A 193 -0.60 -10.38 -12.97
C LEU A 193 -1.01 -11.16 -11.73
N ASP A 194 -0.07 -11.93 -11.18
CA ASP A 194 -0.19 -12.53 -9.85
C ASP A 194 0.10 -11.48 -8.77
N LEU A 195 -0.68 -10.39 -8.84
CA LEU A 195 -0.60 -9.20 -8.00
C LEU A 195 -2.02 -8.61 -7.93
N VAL A 196 -2.56 -8.47 -6.73
CA VAL A 196 -3.86 -7.82 -6.50
C VAL A 196 -3.62 -6.37 -6.08
N GLU A 197 -4.17 -5.42 -6.84
CA GLU A 197 -4.24 -4.02 -6.40
C GLU A 197 -5.52 -3.83 -5.59
N VAL A 198 -5.36 -3.29 -4.38
CA VAL A 198 -6.43 -2.90 -3.46
C VAL A 198 -6.37 -1.38 -3.31
N PRO A 199 -7.16 -0.64 -4.11
CA PRO A 199 -7.16 0.82 -4.10
C PRO A 199 -7.50 1.40 -2.73
N VAL A 200 -6.86 2.52 -2.39
CA VAL A 200 -7.26 3.32 -1.23
C VAL A 200 -8.67 3.83 -1.45
N SER A 201 -9.55 3.56 -0.48
CA SER A 201 -10.94 4.00 -0.54
C SER A 201 -11.02 5.52 -0.58
N SER A 202 -11.78 6.05 -1.54
CA SER A 202 -12.11 7.47 -1.65
C SER A 202 -13.62 7.65 -1.58
N HIS A 203 -14.04 8.80 -1.05
CA HIS A 203 -15.44 9.20 -1.08
C HIS A 203 -15.93 9.20 -2.54
N PRO A 204 -17.13 8.69 -2.86
CA PRO A 204 -17.60 8.61 -4.25
C PRO A 204 -17.55 9.93 -5.00
N ALA A 205 -17.80 11.06 -4.33
CA ALA A 205 -17.71 12.40 -4.93
C ALA A 205 -16.27 12.80 -5.32
N GLU A 206 -15.24 12.22 -4.70
CA GLU A 206 -13.84 12.47 -5.04
C GLU A 206 -13.36 11.65 -6.25
N ARG A 207 -14.07 10.55 -6.60
CA ARG A 207 -13.67 9.63 -7.69
C ARG A 207 -13.70 10.26 -9.08
N PHE A 208 -14.43 11.37 -9.21
CA PHE A 208 -14.66 12.07 -10.47
C PHE A 208 -14.38 13.58 -10.36
N SER A 209 -13.81 14.03 -9.24
CA SER A 209 -13.52 15.44 -9.00
C SER A 209 -12.15 15.80 -9.55
N THR A 210 -12.10 16.75 -10.48
CA THR A 210 -10.86 17.38 -10.96
C THR A 210 -10.34 18.48 -10.04
N ARG A 211 -10.99 18.70 -8.88
CA ARG A 211 -10.52 19.69 -7.91
C ARG A 211 -9.26 19.16 -7.23
N ALA A 212 -8.13 19.75 -7.63
CA ALA A 212 -6.83 19.64 -7.00
C ALA A 212 -6.88 20.15 -5.54
#